data_AF-A0A1X7SQT9-F1
#
_entry.id   AF-A0A1X7SQT9-F1
#
_cell.length_a   1.000
_cell.length_b   1.000
_cell.length_c   1.000
_cell.angle_alpha   90.00
_cell.angle_beta   90.00
_cell.angle_gamma   90.00
#
_symmetry.space_group_name_H-M   'P 1'
#
loop_
_entity.id
_entity.type
_entity.pdbx_description
1 polymer ?
#
loop_
_entity_poly.entity_id
_entity_poly.type
_entity_poly.pdbx_seq_one_letter_code
_entity_poly.pdbx_strand_id
1 'polypeptide(L)'
;NVPQKLINHLKEGQDYALLPEPAWNLLLSWYGLSVGSRPIIRNVVEYGQYVKHLKVEVYLIDLKLCVHPNINDIKTGSFSGVDTISRLMTVIKEQFNIPDTTECRLWQQYMMNCFELLNNLQQTVAGAGIYGEQMIILEIRNPDGTWPKSKR
;
A
#
# COMPACT_ATOMS: atom_id res chain seq x y z
N ASN A 1 -13.89 -7.99 -17.40
CA ASN A 1 -13.56 -6.56 -17.19
C ASN A 1 -12.15 -6.45 -16.62
N VAL A 2 -11.15 -6.27 -17.48
CA VAL A 2 -9.77 -6.07 -17.02
C VAL A 2 -9.68 -4.65 -16.46
N PRO A 3 -9.25 -4.44 -15.21
CA PRO A 3 -8.99 -3.09 -14.71
C PRO A 3 -7.90 -2.46 -15.57
N GLN A 4 -8.17 -1.29 -16.15
CA GLN A 4 -7.15 -0.51 -16.84
C GLN A 4 -6.14 -0.03 -15.78
N LYS A 5 -5.01 -0.75 -15.67
CA LYS A 5 -3.90 -0.35 -14.81
C LYS A 5 -3.27 0.90 -15.42
N LEU A 6 -3.17 1.96 -14.63
CA LEU A 6 -2.51 3.18 -15.06
C LEU A 6 -1.03 2.87 -15.34
N ILE A 7 -0.49 3.42 -16.42
CA ILE A 7 0.95 3.31 -16.71
C ILE A 7 1.72 3.97 -15.57
N ASN A 8 2.83 3.36 -15.15
CA ASN A 8 3.67 3.89 -14.09
C ASN A 8 4.44 5.13 -14.58
N HIS A 9 4.81 6.00 -13.64
CA HIS A 9 5.71 7.15 -13.88
C HIS A 9 5.17 8.24 -14.82
N LEU A 10 3.85 8.37 -14.96
CA LEU A 10 3.26 9.54 -15.62
C LEU A 10 3.50 10.80 -14.79
N LYS A 11 3.74 11.92 -15.47
CA LYS A 11 4.04 13.22 -14.88
C LYS A 11 2.88 14.18 -15.07
N GLU A 12 2.41 14.76 -13.97
CA GLU A 12 1.41 15.83 -14.01
C GLU A 12 1.96 17.05 -14.79
N GLY A 13 1.12 17.66 -15.62
CA GLY A 13 1.47 18.79 -16.50
C GLY A 13 2.17 18.40 -17.80
N GLN A 14 2.64 17.16 -17.92
CA GLN A 14 3.22 16.61 -19.16
C GLN A 14 2.33 15.54 -19.77
N ASP A 15 2.00 14.51 -18.98
CA ASP A 15 1.26 13.33 -19.45
C ASP A 15 -0.23 13.38 -19.07
N TYR A 16 -0.57 14.07 -17.98
CA TYR A 16 -1.96 14.28 -17.53
C TYR A 16 -2.13 15.59 -16.76
N ALA A 17 -3.37 16.02 -16.59
CA ALA A 17 -3.76 17.11 -15.69
C ALA A 17 -4.83 16.63 -14.71
N LEU A 18 -4.80 17.14 -13.48
CA LEU A 18 -5.82 16.88 -12.48
C LEU A 18 -6.95 17.89 -12.61
N LEU A 19 -8.19 17.40 -12.54
CA LEU A 19 -9.38 18.23 -12.57
C LEU A 19 -10.26 17.93 -11.35
N PRO A 20 -10.82 18.96 -10.69
CA PRO A 20 -11.92 18.77 -9.77
C PRO A 20 -13.11 18.11 -10.45
N GLU A 21 -13.88 17.33 -9.69
CA GLU A 21 -15.05 16.60 -10.21
C GLU A 21 -16.04 17.49 -11.00
N PRO A 22 -16.38 18.74 -10.57
CA PRO A 22 -17.26 19.59 -11.35
C PRO A 22 -16.72 19.92 -12.76
N ALA A 23 -15.41 20.18 -12.88
CA ALA A 23 -14.79 20.48 -14.17
C ALA A 23 -14.73 19.23 -15.06
N TRP A 24 -14.43 18.06 -14.48
CA TRP A 24 -14.47 16.79 -15.20
C TRP A 24 -15.88 16.48 -15.73
N ASN A 25 -16.91 16.69 -14.92
CA ASN A 25 -18.30 16.43 -15.31
C ASN A 25 -18.76 17.35 -16.45
N LEU A 26 -18.30 18.60 -16.51
CA LEU A 26 -18.57 19.49 -17.64
C LEU A 26 -17.93 18.98 -18.93
N LEU A 27 -16.64 18.61 -18.91
CA LEU A 27 -15.96 18.03 -20.08
C LEU A 27 -16.64 16.75 -20.56
N LEU A 28 -17.04 15.88 -19.63
CA LEU A 28 -17.79 14.67 -19.93
C LEU A 28 -19.13 14.99 -20.62
N SER A 29 -19.85 16.01 -20.16
CA SER A 29 -21.13 16.42 -20.75
C SER A 29 -20.97 17.02 -22.15
N TRP A 30 -19.87 17.72 -22.40
CA TRP A 30 -19.62 18.42 -23.67
C TRP A 30 -19.06 17.51 -24.75
N TYR A 31 -18.18 16.57 -24.39
CA TYR A 31 -17.41 15.77 -25.34
C TYR A 31 -17.61 14.26 -25.23
N GLY A 32 -18.21 13.78 -24.14
CA GLY A 32 -18.34 12.35 -23.86
C GLY A 32 -17.01 11.66 -23.54
N LEU A 33 -17.04 10.33 -23.53
CA LEU A 33 -15.85 9.47 -23.39
C LEU A 33 -15.64 8.65 -24.65
N SER A 34 -14.39 8.36 -24.96
CA SER A 34 -14.03 7.37 -25.97
C SER A 34 -14.67 6.01 -25.64
N VAL A 35 -15.16 5.32 -26.66
CA VAL A 35 -15.85 4.02 -26.52
C VAL A 35 -14.98 3.03 -25.73
N GLY A 36 -15.54 2.48 -24.66
CA GLY A 36 -14.87 1.50 -23.79
C GLY A 36 -13.92 2.09 -22.75
N SER A 37 -13.71 3.42 -22.72
CA SER A 37 -12.92 4.08 -21.68
C SER A 37 -13.75 4.37 -20.42
N ARG A 38 -13.07 4.61 -19.30
CA ARG A 38 -13.70 4.95 -18.00
C ARG A 38 -12.94 6.12 -17.36
N PRO A 39 -13.60 6.95 -16.53
CA PRO A 39 -12.93 7.98 -15.76
C PRO A 39 -11.81 7.41 -14.89
N ILE A 40 -10.67 8.10 -14.83
CA ILE A 40 -9.55 7.75 -13.96
C ILE A 40 -9.65 8.60 -12.70
N ILE A 41 -10.43 8.11 -11.73
CA ILE A 41 -10.68 8.82 -10.47
C ILE A 41 -9.58 8.49 -9.46
N ARG A 42 -9.14 9.49 -8.71
CA ARG A 42 -8.15 9.37 -7.64
C ARG A 42 -8.57 10.21 -6.44
N ASN A 43 -8.13 9.77 -5.26
CA ASN A 43 -8.44 10.43 -3.99
C ASN A 43 -7.35 11.42 -3.61
N VAL A 44 -7.75 12.47 -2.91
CA VAL A 44 -6.82 13.36 -2.21
C VAL A 44 -6.48 12.71 -0.87
N VAL A 45 -5.18 12.69 -0.54
CA VAL A 45 -4.66 12.20 0.73
C VAL A 45 -3.80 13.26 1.39
N GLU A 46 -3.69 13.18 2.72
CA GLU A 46 -2.70 13.97 3.45
C GLU A 46 -1.30 13.37 3.31
N TYR A 47 -0.32 14.23 3.06
CA TYR A 47 1.08 13.87 2.90
C TYR A 47 1.98 14.78 3.75
N GLY A 48 3.13 14.25 4.15
CA GLY A 48 4.15 14.97 4.92
C GLY A 48 4.19 14.55 6.40
N GLN A 49 5.41 14.38 6.92
CA GLN A 49 5.64 13.94 8.31
C GLN A 49 5.46 15.09 9.31
N TYR A 50 5.96 16.28 8.97
CA TYR A 50 5.95 17.45 9.86
C TYR A 50 4.92 18.49 9.46
N VAL A 51 4.87 18.85 8.18
CA VAL A 51 3.88 19.77 7.61
C VAL A 51 2.96 18.96 6.72
N LYS A 52 1.65 19.06 6.99
CA LYS A 52 0.62 18.33 6.22
C LYS A 52 0.26 19.11 4.97
N HIS A 53 0.28 18.41 3.85
CA HIS A 53 -0.16 18.90 2.54
C HIS A 53 -1.19 17.94 1.97
N LEU A 54 -2.15 18.46 1.21
CA LEU A 54 -3.08 17.64 0.44
C LEU A 54 -2.50 17.36 -0.94
N LYS A 55 -2.54 16.11 -1.37
CA LYS A 55 -2.07 15.68 -2.70
C LYS A 55 -3.00 14.61 -3.24
N VAL A 56 -3.28 14.64 -4.55
CA VAL A 56 -3.95 13.52 -5.21
C VAL A 56 -3.00 12.32 -5.27
N GLU A 57 -3.40 11.21 -4.65
CA GLU A 57 -2.65 9.95 -4.70
C GLU A 57 -2.95 9.24 -6.02
N VAL A 58 -2.07 9.45 -7.01
CA VAL A 58 -2.23 8.87 -8.35
C VAL A 58 -1.84 7.39 -8.39
N TYR A 59 -0.86 7.00 -7.58
CA TYR A 59 -0.34 5.64 -7.48
C TYR A 59 -0.36 5.19 -6.02
N LEU A 60 -0.84 3.96 -5.82
CA LEU A 60 -0.67 3.26 -4.54
C LEU A 60 0.76 2.75 -4.40
N ILE A 61 1.15 2.45 -3.17
CA ILE A 61 2.43 1.86 -2.81
C ILE A 61 2.30 0.34 -2.97
N ASP A 62 2.91 -0.20 -4.02
CA ASP A 62 3.00 -1.65 -4.24
C ASP A 62 4.09 -2.25 -3.34
N LEU A 63 3.73 -3.22 -2.49
CA LEU A 63 4.61 -3.87 -1.51
C LEU A 63 4.71 -5.37 -1.76
N LYS A 64 5.85 -5.96 -1.36
CA LYS A 64 6.07 -7.42 -1.31
C LYS A 64 5.71 -7.93 0.07
N LEU A 65 4.82 -8.89 0.13
CA LEU A 65 4.23 -9.42 1.37
C LEU A 65 4.61 -10.89 1.50
N CYS A 66 5.15 -11.30 2.64
CA CYS A 66 5.42 -12.71 2.93
C CYS A 66 5.25 -13.03 4.41
N VAL A 67 5.26 -14.33 4.74
CA VAL A 67 5.05 -14.84 6.09
C VAL A 67 6.25 -15.66 6.52
N HIS A 68 6.86 -15.32 7.66
CA HIS A 68 7.95 -16.11 8.23
C HIS A 68 7.44 -17.48 8.72
N PRO A 69 8.14 -18.61 8.48
CA PRO A 69 9.48 -18.70 7.89
C PRO A 69 9.53 -18.80 6.36
N ASN A 70 8.39 -18.95 5.69
CA ASN A 70 8.33 -19.12 4.23
C ASN A 70 8.39 -17.77 3.48
N ILE A 71 9.50 -17.04 3.63
CA ILE A 71 9.67 -15.70 3.04
C ILE A 71 9.79 -15.69 1.51
N ASN A 72 9.90 -16.87 0.89
CA ASN A 72 9.95 -17.03 -0.57
C ASN A 72 8.56 -17.05 -1.21
N ASP A 73 7.50 -17.33 -0.43
CA ASP A 73 6.12 -17.19 -0.88
C ASP A 73 5.72 -15.70 -0.80
N ILE A 74 6.07 -14.96 -1.86
CA ILE A 74 5.87 -13.53 -1.95
C ILE A 74 4.57 -13.24 -2.71
N LYS A 75 3.69 -12.48 -2.07
CA LYS A 75 2.51 -11.87 -2.69
C LYS A 75 2.70 -10.37 -2.83
N THR A 76 1.89 -9.73 -3.66
CA THR A 76 1.87 -8.28 -3.82
C THR A 76 0.62 -7.69 -3.20
N GLY A 77 0.75 -6.50 -2.61
CA GLY A 77 -0.37 -5.71 -2.13
C GLY A 77 -0.14 -4.23 -2.39
N SER A 78 -1.19 -3.52 -2.79
CA SER A 78 -1.16 -2.08 -3.06
C SER A 78 -1.84 -1.34 -1.91
N PHE A 79 -1.15 -0.35 -1.34
CA PHE A 79 -1.61 0.39 -0.17
C PHE A 79 -1.58 1.89 -0.42
N SER A 80 -2.53 2.61 0.16
CA SER A 80 -2.43 4.07 0.24
C SER A 80 -1.31 4.46 1.22
N GLY A 81 -0.65 5.58 0.97
CA GLY A 81 0.30 6.15 1.92
C GLY A 81 -0.31 6.49 3.28
N VAL A 82 -1.65 6.66 3.34
CA VAL A 82 -2.40 6.92 4.58
C VAL A 82 -3.00 5.66 5.21
N ASP A 83 -2.88 4.49 4.58
CA ASP A 83 -3.28 3.23 5.23
C ASP A 83 -2.43 3.00 6.48
N THR A 84 -3.01 2.42 7.52
CA THR A 84 -2.29 2.11 8.76
C THR A 84 -1.52 0.81 8.67
N ILE A 85 -0.48 0.66 9.49
CA ILE A 85 0.23 -0.62 9.68
C ILE A 85 -0.74 -1.72 10.14
N SER A 86 -1.79 -1.39 10.91
CA SER A 86 -2.86 -2.33 11.24
C SER A 86 -3.59 -2.84 10.00
N ARG A 87 -3.94 -1.95 9.06
CA ARG A 87 -4.59 -2.33 7.79
C ARG A 87 -3.68 -3.21 6.95
N LEU A 88 -2.39 -2.86 6.87
CA LEU A 88 -1.36 -3.68 6.22
C LEU A 88 -1.34 -5.10 6.80
N MET A 89 -1.34 -5.25 8.13
CA MET A 89 -1.38 -6.56 8.79
C MET A 89 -2.65 -7.35 8.43
N THR A 90 -3.82 -6.71 8.46
CA THR A 90 -5.09 -7.35 8.09
C THR A 90 -5.05 -7.88 6.65
N VAL A 91 -4.57 -7.07 5.69
CA VAL A 91 -4.46 -7.51 4.28
C VAL A 91 -3.51 -8.70 4.14
N ILE A 92 -2.36 -8.69 4.82
CA ILE A 92 -1.44 -9.84 4.77
C ILE A 92 -2.12 -11.08 5.35
N LYS A 93 -2.80 -10.96 6.50
CA LYS A 93 -3.54 -12.08 7.10
C LYS A 93 -4.59 -12.65 6.14
N GLU A 94 -5.42 -11.81 5.54
CA GLU A 94 -6.42 -12.20 4.54
C GLU A 94 -5.75 -12.93 3.36
N GLN A 95 -4.71 -12.35 2.77
CA GLN A 95 -4.03 -12.94 1.60
C GLN A 95 -3.40 -14.31 1.90
N PHE A 96 -2.92 -14.53 3.13
CA PHE A 96 -2.28 -15.77 3.56
C PHE A 96 -3.21 -16.70 4.33
N ASN A 97 -4.52 -16.41 4.38
CA ASN A 97 -5.53 -17.19 5.11
C ASN A 97 -5.19 -17.39 6.60
N ILE A 98 -4.64 -16.36 7.24
CA ILE A 98 -4.32 -16.35 8.67
C ILE A 98 -5.52 -15.74 9.43
N PRO A 99 -6.04 -16.41 10.47
CA PRO A 99 -7.12 -15.85 11.28
C PRO A 99 -6.78 -14.50 11.90
N ASP A 100 -7.75 -13.59 11.97
CA ASP A 100 -7.54 -12.26 12.59
C ASP A 100 -7.15 -12.34 14.06
N THR A 101 -7.63 -13.36 14.77
CA THR A 101 -7.30 -13.65 16.18
C THR A 101 -5.86 -14.11 16.39
N THR A 102 -5.15 -14.50 15.33
CA THR A 102 -3.76 -14.94 15.43
C THR A 102 -2.87 -13.76 15.78
N GLU A 103 -2.09 -13.89 16.86
CA GLU A 103 -1.14 -12.86 17.26
C GLU A 103 0.04 -12.83 16.30
N CYS A 104 0.27 -11.67 15.70
CA CYS A 104 1.31 -11.46 14.70
C CYS A 104 2.05 -10.14 14.96
N ARG A 105 3.24 -10.01 14.40
CA ARG A 105 3.96 -8.74 14.28
C ARG A 105 4.50 -8.57 12.87
N LEU A 106 4.68 -7.33 12.45
CA LEU A 106 5.21 -7.01 11.13
C LEU A 106 6.65 -6.51 11.21
N TRP A 107 7.43 -6.91 10.23
CA TRP A 107 8.78 -6.43 10.01
C TRP A 107 8.89 -5.80 8.64
N GLN A 108 9.60 -4.68 8.55
CA GLN A 108 10.05 -4.11 7.29
C GLN A 108 11.48 -4.54 7.03
N GLN A 109 11.77 -5.00 5.81
CA GLN A 109 13.11 -5.27 5.37
C GLN A 109 13.62 -4.13 4.46
N TYR A 110 14.67 -3.44 4.89
CA TYR A 110 15.30 -2.37 4.08
C TYR A 110 16.35 -2.91 3.11
N MET A 111 17.19 -3.82 3.60
CA MET A 111 18.34 -4.40 2.91
C MET A 111 18.46 -5.88 3.29
N MET A 112 19.34 -6.63 2.63
CA MET A 112 19.68 -7.98 3.07
C MET A 112 20.14 -7.94 4.54
N ASN A 113 19.44 -8.68 5.40
CA ASN A 113 19.67 -8.78 6.85
C ASN A 113 19.39 -7.52 7.68
N CYS A 114 18.73 -6.50 7.14
CA CYS A 114 18.31 -5.31 7.90
C CYS A 114 16.79 -5.30 8.06
N PHE A 115 16.32 -5.59 9.28
CA PHE A 115 14.90 -5.70 9.62
C PHE A 115 14.54 -4.72 10.73
N GLU A 116 13.45 -3.98 10.54
CA GLU A 116 12.86 -3.10 11.54
C GLU A 116 11.47 -3.60 11.94
N LEU A 117 11.18 -3.60 13.24
CA LEU A 117 9.89 -3.99 13.78
C LEU A 117 8.91 -2.82 13.64
N LEU A 118 7.78 -3.05 12.99
CA LEU A 118 6.70 -2.07 12.88
C LEU A 118 5.81 -2.15 14.14
N ASN A 119 6.21 -1.45 15.20
CA ASN A 119 5.56 -1.51 16.52
C ASN A 119 4.30 -0.64 16.64
N ASN A 120 4.22 0.46 15.88
CA ASN A 120 3.12 1.39 15.92
C ASN A 120 2.08 1.05 14.86
N LEU A 121 1.07 0.24 15.23
CA LEU A 121 0.02 -0.19 14.31
C LEU A 121 -0.88 0.95 13.79
N GLN A 122 -0.88 2.11 14.44
CA GLN A 122 -1.65 3.28 14.02
C GLN A 122 -0.86 4.22 13.11
N GLN A 123 0.46 4.01 12.97
CA GLN A 123 1.27 4.74 12.02
C GLN A 123 0.80 4.44 10.59
N THR A 124 0.88 5.42 9.71
CA THR A 124 0.57 5.21 8.30
C THR A 124 1.74 4.57 7.56
N VAL A 125 1.49 3.93 6.41
CA VAL A 125 2.52 3.34 5.54
C VAL A 125 3.58 4.39 5.18
N ALA A 126 3.17 5.57 4.71
CA ALA A 126 4.12 6.65 4.40
C ALA A 126 4.81 7.20 5.66
N GLY A 127 4.09 7.27 6.79
CA GLY A 127 4.64 7.73 8.06
C GLY A 127 5.70 6.79 8.65
N ALA A 128 5.63 5.50 8.31
CA ALA A 128 6.64 4.49 8.64
C ALA A 128 7.84 4.49 7.67
N GLY A 129 7.87 5.38 6.67
CA GLY A 129 8.94 5.40 5.67
C GLY A 129 8.93 4.16 4.77
N ILE A 130 7.77 3.54 4.57
CA ILE A 130 7.61 2.40 3.67
C ILE A 130 7.38 2.92 2.25
N TYR A 131 8.22 2.46 1.33
CA TYR A 131 8.19 2.83 -0.09
C TYR A 131 7.89 1.61 -0.97
N GLY A 132 7.55 1.88 -2.23
CA GLY A 132 7.25 0.81 -3.19
C GLY A 132 8.37 -0.22 -3.32
N GLU A 133 8.00 -1.45 -3.64
CA GLU A 133 8.85 -2.62 -3.83
C GLU A 133 9.54 -3.18 -2.57
N GLN A 134 9.36 -2.55 -1.41
CA GLN A 134 9.88 -3.04 -0.14
C GLN A 134 9.15 -4.30 0.36
N MET A 135 9.85 -5.10 1.16
CA MET A 135 9.33 -6.35 1.72
C MET A 135 8.81 -6.14 3.15
N ILE A 136 7.56 -6.55 3.36
CA ILE A 136 6.90 -6.63 4.66
C ILE A 136 6.72 -8.10 5.02
N ILE A 137 7.23 -8.47 6.19
CA ILE A 137 7.25 -9.85 6.67
C ILE A 137 6.34 -9.94 7.88
N LEU A 138 5.31 -10.77 7.79
CA LEU A 138 4.46 -11.10 8.92
C LEU A 138 5.06 -12.29 9.66
N GLU A 139 5.26 -12.14 10.97
CA GLU A 139 5.71 -13.20 11.85
C GLU A 139 4.56 -13.60 12.79
N ILE A 140 4.29 -14.89 12.86
CA ILE A 140 3.22 -15.48 13.69
C ILE A 140 3.81 -15.90 15.03
N ARG A 141 3.11 -15.58 16.13
CA ARG A 141 3.51 -16.02 17.47
C ARG A 141 3.33 -17.54 17.62
N ASN A 142 4.28 -18.21 18.28
CA ASN A 142 4.20 -19.64 18.53
C ASN A 142 3.08 -19.97 19.54
N PRO A 143 2.51 -21.20 19.51
CA PRO A 143 1.52 -21.65 20.49
C PRO A 143 2.01 -21.61 21.95
N ASP A 144 3.31 -21.71 22.17
CA ASP A 144 3.94 -21.61 23.49
C ASP A 144 4.10 -20.15 24.00
N GLY A 145 3.61 -19.18 23.23
CA GLY A 145 3.69 -17.75 23.54
C GLY A 145 5.04 -17.11 23.23
N THR A 146 6.01 -17.85 22.70
CA THR A 146 7.27 -17.29 22.24
C THR A 146 7.15 -16.76 20.81
N TRP A 147 8.09 -15.90 20.40
CA TRP A 147 8.25 -15.56 19.00
C TRP A 147 9.21 -16.55 18.33
N PRO A 148 9.01 -16.89 17.04
CA PRO A 148 9.97 -17.67 16.29
C PRO A 148 11.38 -17.10 16.48
N LYS A 149 12.34 -17.98 16.78
CA LYS A 149 13.73 -17.57 16.90
C LYS A 149 14.21 -17.16 15.52
N SER A 150 14.29 -15.86 15.24
CA SER A 150 15.09 -15.37 14.11
C SER A 150 16.51 -15.87 14.35
N LYS A 151 16.99 -16.78 13.52
CA LYS A 151 18.45 -16.94 13.35
C LYS A 151 18.90 -15.63 12.70
N ARG A 152 19.24 -14.65 13.54
CA ARG A 152 19.89 -13.40 13.12
C ARG A 152 21.29 -13.71 12.64
#